data_AF-G4FM53-F1
#
_entry.id   AF-G4FM53-F1
#
_cell.length_a   1.000
_cell.length_b   1.000
_cell.length_c   1.000
_cell.angle_alpha   90.00
_cell.angle_beta   90.00
_cell.angle_gamma   90.00
#
_symmetry.space_group_name_H-M   'P 1'
#
loop_
_entity.id
_entity.type
_entity.pdbx_description
1 polymer ?
#
loop_
_entity_poly.entity_id
_entity_poly.type
_entity_poly.pdbx_seq_one_letter_code
_entity_poly.pdbx_strand_id
1 'polypeptide(L)'
;MELTSKQQTNLDSIIEMLPDILSDDLPDVTDPSKFVQIIFDIESDDPEEIAIATKVSDQQESEMAGAVLIKNLPSIGNAPTIQLYAMDIRR
;
A
#
# COMPACT_ATOMS: atom_id res chain seq x y z
N MET A 1 -4.35 12.54 8.63
CA MET A 1 -3.69 12.20 9.90
C MET A 1 -2.24 12.61 9.78
N GLU A 2 -1.64 13.17 10.82
CA GLU A 2 -0.19 13.42 10.84
C GLU A 2 0.51 12.13 11.29
N LEU A 3 1.47 11.65 10.52
CA LEU A 3 2.25 10.44 10.84
C LEU A 3 3.38 10.79 11.80
N THR A 4 3.73 9.87 12.69
CA THR A 4 4.97 10.00 13.47
C THR A 4 6.19 9.74 12.59
N SER A 5 7.40 10.14 13.04
CA SER A 5 8.64 9.89 12.29
C SER A 5 8.88 8.41 11.98
N LYS A 6 8.53 7.51 12.91
CA LYS A 6 8.63 6.05 12.71
C LYS A 6 7.69 5.60 11.59
N GLN A 7 6.43 6.01 11.68
CA GLN A 7 5.40 5.65 10.70
C GLN A 7 5.70 6.23 9.31
N GLN A 8 6.29 7.42 9.24
CA GLN A 8 6.77 8.02 8.00
C GLN A 8 7.91 7.19 7.40
N THR A 9 8.86 6.72 8.21
CA THR A 9 9.96 5.83 7.77
C THR A 9 9.42 4.51 7.19
N ASN A 10 8.43 3.92 7.86
CA ASN A 10 7.76 2.70 7.37
C ASN A 10 7.04 2.97 6.03
N LEU A 11 6.30 4.07 5.92
CA LEU A 11 5.65 4.47 4.66
C LEU A 11 6.65 4.67 3.52
N ASP A 12 7.75 5.36 3.78
CA ASP A 12 8.77 5.63 2.77
C ASP A 12 9.45 4.32 2.32
N SER A 13 9.71 3.40 3.24
CA SER A 13 10.23 2.06 2.92
C SER A 13 9.25 1.26 2.05
N ILE A 14 7.94 1.30 2.36
CA ILE A 14 6.91 0.68 1.52
C ILE A 14 6.90 1.27 0.10
N ILE A 15 7.08 2.59 -0.02
CA ILE A 15 7.14 3.26 -1.32
C ILE A 15 8.37 2.78 -2.12
N GLU A 16 9.52 2.61 -1.46
CA GLU A 16 10.74 2.09 -2.10
C GLU A 16 10.57 0.62 -2.53
N MET A 17 9.82 -0.18 -1.76
CA MET A 17 9.53 -1.58 -2.07
C MET A 17 8.41 -1.78 -3.10
N LEU A 18 7.71 -0.72 -3.52
CA LEU A 18 6.61 -0.81 -4.49
C LEU A 18 6.94 -1.59 -5.76
N PRO A 19 8.10 -1.40 -6.42
CA PRO A 19 8.43 -2.13 -7.65
C PRO A 19 8.48 -3.66 -7.42
N ASP A 20 9.00 -4.08 -6.27
CA ASP A 20 9.10 -5.49 -5.91
C ASP A 20 7.72 -6.06 -5.52
N ILE A 21 6.94 -5.28 -4.75
CA ILE A 21 5.56 -5.62 -4.37
C ILE A 21 4.68 -5.74 -5.62
N LEU A 22 4.89 -4.89 -6.64
CA LEU A 22 4.12 -4.81 -7.87
C LEU A 22 4.77 -5.57 -9.04
N SER A 23 5.68 -6.50 -8.74
CA SER A 23 6.34 -7.30 -9.77
C SER A 23 5.36 -8.10 -10.63
N ASP A 24 5.81 -8.50 -11.83
CA ASP A 24 5.02 -9.17 -12.88
C ASP A 24 4.30 -10.47 -12.44
N ASP A 25 4.59 -10.97 -11.23
CA ASP A 25 3.92 -12.12 -10.61
C ASP A 25 2.50 -11.81 -10.11
N LEU A 26 2.13 -10.52 -9.96
CA LEU A 26 0.75 -10.13 -9.68
C LEU A 26 0.00 -9.89 -11.00
N PRO A 27 -1.01 -10.70 -11.34
CA PRO A 27 -1.85 -10.41 -12.50
C PRO A 27 -2.53 -9.05 -12.33
N ASP A 28 -2.69 -8.33 -13.44
CA ASP A 28 -3.43 -7.06 -13.54
C ASP A 28 -2.77 -5.83 -12.87
N VAL A 29 -1.54 -5.92 -12.33
CA VAL A 29 -0.81 -4.75 -11.79
C VAL A 29 -0.21 -3.85 -12.87
N THR A 30 -0.40 -4.19 -14.14
CA THR A 30 -0.07 -3.34 -15.29
C THR A 30 -1.33 -2.78 -15.96
N ASP A 31 -2.52 -3.00 -15.41
CA ASP A 31 -3.76 -2.47 -15.96
C ASP A 31 -4.08 -1.11 -15.31
N PRO A 32 -4.04 0.01 -16.08
CA PRO A 32 -4.28 1.35 -15.55
C PRO A 32 -5.73 1.58 -15.08
N SER A 33 -6.67 0.71 -15.45
CA SER A 33 -8.05 0.77 -14.97
C SER A 33 -8.23 0.19 -13.55
N LYS A 34 -7.22 -0.51 -13.04
CA LYS A 34 -7.27 -1.18 -11.73
C LYS A 34 -6.75 -0.29 -10.60
N PHE A 35 -7.15 -0.69 -9.40
CA PHE A 35 -6.64 -0.17 -8.14
C PHE A 35 -5.85 -1.27 -7.45
N VAL A 36 -4.61 -0.97 -7.05
CA VAL A 36 -3.80 -1.85 -6.22
C VAL A 36 -3.78 -1.29 -4.80
N GLN A 37 -4.36 -2.02 -3.87
CA GLN A 37 -4.41 -1.70 -2.46
C GLN A 37 -3.28 -2.44 -1.77
N ILE A 38 -2.41 -1.70 -1.09
CA ILE A 38 -1.31 -2.25 -0.30
C ILE A 38 -1.59 -1.90 1.15
N ILE A 39 -1.78 -2.92 1.97
CA ILE A 39 -2.09 -2.83 3.39
C ILE A 39 -0.83 -3.25 4.13
N PHE A 40 -0.35 -2.40 5.02
CA PHE A 40 0.88 -2.68 5.75
C PHE A 40 0.74 -2.38 7.25
N ASP A 41 1.49 -3.12 8.08
CA ASP A 41 1.61 -2.82 9.50
C ASP A 41 2.43 -1.54 9.71
N ILE A 42 1.76 -0.46 10.08
CA ILE A 42 2.40 0.84 10.28
C ILE A 42 3.22 0.91 11.56
N GLU A 43 2.95 0.01 12.52
CA GLU A 43 3.64 -0.06 13.81
C GLU A 43 4.82 -1.03 13.79
N SER A 44 5.14 -1.65 12.65
CA SER A 44 6.30 -2.55 12.50
C SER A 44 7.57 -1.94 13.09
N ASP A 45 8.33 -2.73 13.84
CA ASP A 45 9.57 -2.30 14.48
C ASP A 45 10.76 -2.35 13.52
N ASP A 46 10.66 -3.17 12.46
CA ASP A 46 11.62 -3.25 11.38
C ASP A 46 10.91 -2.97 10.04
N PRO A 47 11.39 -2.00 9.23
CA PRO A 47 10.88 -1.75 7.89
C PRO A 47 10.97 -2.96 6.96
N GLU A 48 11.98 -3.81 7.11
CA GLU A 48 12.16 -5.00 6.28
C GLU A 48 11.18 -6.13 6.68
N GLU A 49 10.68 -6.11 7.91
CA GLU A 49 9.72 -7.10 8.42
C GLU A 49 8.27 -6.60 8.39
N ILE A 50 7.99 -5.47 7.71
CA ILE A 50 6.62 -4.96 7.61
C ILE A 50 5.74 -6.03 6.95
N ALA A 51 4.70 -6.46 7.66
CA ALA A 51 3.69 -7.34 7.09
C ALA A 51 2.91 -6.57 6.02
N ILE A 52 2.93 -7.07 4.78
CA ILE A 52 2.27 -6.45 3.63
C ILE A 52 1.23 -7.42 3.06
N ALA A 53 0.04 -6.90 2.79
CA ALA A 53 -0.98 -7.58 2.00
C ALA A 53 -1.37 -6.73 0.80
N THR A 54 -1.41 -7.35 -0.37
CA THR A 54 -1.77 -6.68 -1.62
C THR A 54 -3.11 -7.20 -2.13
N LYS A 55 -3.98 -6.30 -2.58
CA LYS A 55 -5.28 -6.61 -3.20
C LYS A 55 -5.46 -5.78 -4.45
N VAL A 56 -5.81 -6.43 -5.56
CA VAL A 56 -6.18 -5.77 -6.82
C VAL A 56 -7.70 -5.67 -6.90
N SER A 57 -8.22 -4.52 -7.28
CA SER A 57 -9.65 -4.22 -7.34
C SER A 57 -10.01 -3.42 -8.60
N ASP A 58 -11.21 -3.67 -9.14
CA ASP A 58 -11.83 -2.86 -10.18
C ASP A 58 -12.40 -1.54 -9.64
N GLN A 59 -12.55 -1.43 -8.32
CA GLN A 59 -13.17 -0.31 -7.65
C GLN A 59 -12.27 0.26 -6.57
N GLN A 60 -12.24 1.59 -6.50
CA GLN A 60 -11.63 2.31 -5.39
C GLN A 60 -12.44 2.03 -4.12
N GLU A 61 -11.87 1.33 -3.14
CA GLU A 61 -12.48 1.26 -1.81
C GLU A 61 -11.99 2.43 -0.98
N SER A 62 -12.90 3.15 -0.33
CA SER A 62 -12.53 4.25 0.58
C SER A 62 -12.45 3.78 2.04
N GLU A 63 -13.02 2.62 2.36
CA GLU A 63 -13.15 2.13 3.73
C GLU A 63 -12.75 0.65 3.79
N MET A 64 -11.64 0.37 4.47
CA MET A 64 -11.20 -0.99 4.79
C MET A 64 -11.27 -1.16 6.31
N ALA A 65 -11.84 -2.26 6.78
CA ALA A 65 -11.99 -2.50 8.22
C ALA A 65 -10.62 -2.55 8.90
N GLY A 66 -10.36 -1.61 9.81
CA GLY A 66 -9.10 -1.51 10.55
C GLY A 66 -7.94 -0.82 9.81
N ALA A 67 -8.07 -0.54 8.51
CA ALA A 67 -7.02 0.08 7.72
C ALA A 67 -7.35 1.55 7.40
N VAL A 68 -6.37 2.43 7.53
CA VAL A 68 -6.49 3.86 7.23
C VAL A 68 -5.74 4.16 5.95
N LEU A 69 -6.40 4.78 4.96
CA LEU A 69 -5.73 5.25 3.75
C LEU A 69 -4.76 6.38 4.11
N ILE A 70 -3.47 6.14 3.93
CA ILE A 70 -2.40 7.09 4.23
C ILE A 70 -1.96 7.84 2.98
N LYS A 71 -1.85 7.15 1.85
CA LYS A 71 -1.38 7.74 0.59
C LYS A 71 -2.11 7.14 -0.60
N ASN A 72 -2.45 8.00 -1.54
CA ASN A 72 -3.00 7.60 -2.83
C ASN A 72 -2.03 8.06 -3.92
N LEU A 73 -1.45 7.10 -4.65
CA LEU A 73 -0.56 7.36 -5.77
C LEU A 73 -1.38 7.20 -7.05
N PRO A 74 -1.70 8.29 -7.75
CA PRO A 74 -2.51 8.21 -8.95
C PRO A 74 -1.79 7.40 -10.03
N SER A 75 -2.57 6.71 -10.86
CA SER A 75 -2.08 6.06 -12.07
C SER A 75 -1.27 7.04 -12.95
N ILE A 76 -0.10 6.60 -13.41
CA ILE A 76 0.72 7.33 -14.38
C ILE A 76 1.00 6.41 -15.57
N GLY A 77 0.52 6.80 -16.76
CA GLY A 77 0.70 6.02 -17.98
C GLY A 77 -0.12 4.73 -17.96
N ASN A 78 0.56 3.58 -18.11
CA ASN A 78 -0.07 2.25 -18.12
C ASN A 78 0.02 1.55 -16.75
N ALA A 79 0.20 2.28 -15.65
CA ALA A 79 0.24 1.71 -14.30
C ALA A 79 -1.11 1.87 -13.59
N PRO A 80 -1.52 0.98 -12.69
CA PRO A 80 -2.72 1.12 -11.87
C PRO A 80 -2.61 2.29 -10.89
N THR A 81 -3.73 2.66 -10.28
CA THR A 81 -3.72 3.56 -9.11
C THR A 81 -3.34 2.77 -7.87
N ILE A 82 -2.36 3.23 -7.09
CA ILE A 82 -1.90 2.53 -5.88
C ILE A 82 -2.46 3.23 -4.64
N GLN A 83 -3.11 2.48 -3.77
CA GLN A 83 -3.68 2.96 -2.51
C GLN A 83 -2.92 2.31 -1.35
N LEU A 84 -2.23 3.12 -0.55
CA LEU A 84 -1.45 2.68 0.60
C LEU A 84 -2.27 2.82 1.89
N TYR A 85 -2.61 1.69 2.49
CA TYR A 85 -3.33 1.60 3.75
C TYR A 85 -2.40 1.16 4.87
N ALA A 86 -2.49 1.86 5.99
CA ALA A 86 -1.86 1.48 7.24
C ALA A 86 -2.85 0.80 8.16
N MET A 87 -2.44 -0.29 8.79
CA MET A 87 -3.22 -0.96 9.83
C MET A 87 -2.34 -1.17 11.07
N ASP A 88 -2.94 -1.06 12.25
CA ASP A 88 -2.34 -1.53 13.51
C ASP A 88 -2.80 -2.98 13.71
N ILE A 89 -1.94 -3.93 13.36
CA ILE A 89 -2.27 -5.37 13.35
C ILE A 89 -2.08 -5.99 14.75
N ARG A 90 -1.51 -5.26 15.72
CA ARG A 90 -1.15 -5.77 17.06
C ARG A 90 -2.32 -5.81 18.06
N ARG A 91 -3.57 -5.68 17.59
CA ARG A 91 -4.78 -5.66 18.45
C ARG A 91 -5.47 -7.01 18.58
#